data_AF-A0A545TT07-F1
#
_entry.id   AF-A0A545TT07-F1
#
_cell.length_a   1.000
_cell.length_b   1.000
_cell.length_c   1.000
_cell.angle_alpha   90.00
_cell.angle_beta   90.00
_cell.angle_gamma   90.00
#
_symmetry.space_group_name_H-M   'P 1'
#
loop_
_entity.id
_entity.type
_entity.pdbx_description
1 polymer ?
#
loop_
_entity_poly.entity_id
_entity_poly.type
_entity_poly.pdbx_seq_one_letter_code
_entity_poly.pdbx_strand_id
1 'polypeptide(L)'
;MRTLLALFFCASLTGATRADPGPVVRWLMNEPASLFDVGIMRINNRLNGIQEALGDQIGYPIALFSWYDWEQNRIFIEGRNQSPQPREDVLLFKLNARKACGVFFASVRYNAGMRYVGKNLMLPDDKASIMANQFGHDGYTTSTEPTDYAARIDRIFVIRFEYTEESGNSESKGRKYICEAPLLDTGFTVKEETLN
;
A
#
# COMPACT_ATOMS: atom_id res chain seq x y z
N MET A 1 -61.34 -42.01 24.90
CA MET A 1 -60.87 -40.61 24.76
C MET A 1 -59.35 -40.59 24.82
N ARG A 2 -58.68 -40.41 23.69
CA ARG A 2 -57.23 -40.13 23.63
C ARG A 2 -57.03 -38.99 22.64
N THR A 3 -56.48 -37.91 23.15
CA THR A 3 -56.33 -36.59 22.55
C THR A 3 -55.27 -36.63 21.44
N LEU A 4 -55.64 -36.21 20.22
CA LEU A 4 -54.71 -36.05 19.10
C LEU A 4 -53.92 -34.75 19.29
N LEU A 5 -52.63 -34.86 19.59
CA LEU A 5 -51.70 -33.74 19.67
C LEU A 5 -51.21 -33.41 18.25
N ALA A 6 -51.76 -32.38 17.63
CA ALA A 6 -51.30 -31.87 16.35
C ALA A 6 -49.99 -31.11 16.54
N LEU A 7 -48.85 -31.75 16.25
CA LEU A 7 -47.55 -31.08 16.14
C LEU A 7 -47.57 -30.16 14.92
N PHE A 8 -47.71 -28.86 15.16
CA PHE A 8 -47.45 -27.81 14.19
C PHE A 8 -45.93 -27.76 13.94
N PHE A 9 -45.48 -28.46 12.91
CA PHE A 9 -44.11 -28.40 12.41
C PHE A 9 -43.96 -27.07 11.66
N CYS A 10 -43.63 -26.00 12.40
CA CYS A 10 -43.15 -24.75 11.78
C CYS A 10 -41.79 -25.01 11.15
N ALA A 11 -41.80 -25.53 9.92
CA ALA A 11 -40.66 -25.55 9.04
C ALA A 11 -40.25 -24.08 8.79
N SER A 12 -39.33 -23.59 9.61
CA SER A 12 -38.62 -22.35 9.36
C SER A 12 -37.75 -22.61 8.14
N LEU A 13 -38.29 -22.29 6.97
CA LEU A 13 -37.52 -22.07 5.76
C LEU A 13 -36.59 -20.90 6.07
N THR A 14 -35.43 -21.20 6.67
CA THR A 14 -34.25 -20.34 6.64
C THR A 14 -33.73 -20.35 5.21
N GLY A 15 -34.53 -19.78 4.30
CA GLY A 15 -34.03 -19.37 3.00
C GLY A 15 -32.92 -18.39 3.31
N ALA A 16 -31.67 -18.82 3.11
CA ALA A 16 -30.55 -17.91 3.14
C ALA A 16 -30.89 -16.80 2.17
N THR A 17 -31.23 -15.63 2.70
CA THR A 17 -31.36 -14.40 1.92
C THR A 17 -29.95 -14.07 1.44
N ARG A 18 -29.54 -14.72 0.35
CA ARG A 18 -28.36 -14.32 -0.39
C ARG A 18 -28.70 -12.97 -0.99
N ALA A 19 -28.07 -11.93 -0.46
CA ALA A 19 -28.04 -10.63 -1.09
C ALA A 19 -27.26 -10.79 -2.40
N ASP A 20 -27.97 -11.19 -3.44
CA ASP A 20 -27.42 -11.17 -4.78
C ASP A 20 -27.08 -9.71 -5.13
N PRO A 21 -25.90 -9.46 -5.72
CA PRO A 21 -25.54 -8.13 -6.15
C PRO A 21 -26.61 -7.60 -7.11
N GLY A 22 -27.02 -6.35 -6.90
CA GLY A 22 -27.96 -5.68 -7.78
C GLY A 22 -27.42 -5.57 -9.21
N PRO A 23 -28.25 -5.24 -10.21
CA PRO A 23 -27.85 -5.23 -11.62
C PRO A 23 -26.60 -4.39 -11.92
N VAL A 24 -26.44 -3.24 -11.26
CA VAL A 24 -25.25 -2.37 -11.41
C VAL A 24 -23.99 -3.04 -10.86
N VAL A 25 -24.09 -3.69 -9.69
CA VAL A 25 -22.96 -4.41 -9.07
C VAL A 25 -22.60 -5.63 -9.91
N ARG A 26 -23.58 -6.37 -10.45
CA ARG A 26 -23.32 -7.46 -11.41
C ARG A 26 -22.63 -6.97 -12.68
N TRP A 27 -23.01 -5.80 -13.19
CA TRP A 27 -22.35 -5.19 -14.34
C TRP A 27 -20.88 -4.84 -14.03
N LEU A 28 -20.61 -4.18 -12.91
CA LEU A 28 -19.24 -3.89 -12.44
C LEU A 28 -18.43 -5.18 -12.20
N MET A 29 -19.06 -6.22 -11.65
CA MET A 29 -18.43 -7.53 -11.42
C MET A 29 -18.19 -8.34 -12.70
N ASN A 30 -18.83 -7.97 -13.81
CA ASN A 30 -18.66 -8.61 -15.11
C ASN A 30 -17.55 -7.97 -15.96
N GLU A 31 -16.96 -6.85 -15.51
CA GLU A 31 -15.79 -6.30 -16.17
C GLU A 31 -14.56 -7.17 -15.85
N PRO A 32 -13.83 -7.67 -16.87
CA PRO A 32 -12.64 -8.48 -16.62
C PRO A 32 -11.54 -7.63 -16.01
N ALA A 33 -11.10 -7.98 -14.80
CA ALA A 33 -9.94 -7.35 -14.19
C ALA A 33 -8.69 -7.61 -15.04
N SER A 34 -7.93 -6.56 -15.35
CA SER A 34 -6.67 -6.72 -16.04
C SER A 34 -5.61 -7.31 -15.09
N LEU A 35 -4.58 -7.97 -15.65
CA LEU A 35 -3.41 -8.39 -14.86
C LEU A 35 -2.75 -7.20 -14.13
N PHE A 36 -2.91 -6.00 -14.69
CA PHE A 36 -2.45 -4.77 -14.08
C PHE A 36 -3.22 -4.45 -12.79
N ASP A 37 -4.55 -4.50 -12.82
CA ASP A 37 -5.40 -4.26 -11.64
C ASP A 37 -5.12 -5.28 -10.53
N VAL A 38 -4.96 -6.55 -10.91
CA VAL A 38 -4.58 -7.62 -9.98
C VAL A 38 -3.21 -7.34 -9.35
N GLY A 39 -2.26 -6.84 -10.13
CA GLY A 39 -0.94 -6.44 -9.64
C GLY A 39 -1.01 -5.31 -8.61
N ILE A 40 -1.77 -4.25 -8.89
CA ILE A 40 -1.97 -3.13 -7.96
C ILE A 40 -2.67 -3.60 -6.67
N MET A 41 -3.71 -4.42 -6.79
CA MET A 41 -4.40 -5.01 -5.63
C MET A 41 -3.44 -5.81 -4.74
N ARG A 42 -2.59 -6.65 -5.35
CA ARG A 42 -1.59 -7.44 -4.63
C ARG A 42 -0.53 -6.57 -3.93
N ILE A 43 -0.09 -5.49 -4.58
CA ILE A 43 0.78 -4.49 -3.94
C ILE A 43 0.08 -3.87 -2.73
N ASN A 44 -1.17 -3.45 -2.85
CA ASN A 44 -1.95 -2.89 -1.74
C ASN A 44 -2.08 -3.87 -0.57
N ASN A 45 -2.36 -5.15 -0.84
CA ASN A 45 -2.41 -6.18 0.21
C ASN A 45 -1.06 -6.33 0.92
N ARG A 46 0.04 -6.25 0.19
CA ARG A 46 1.40 -6.30 0.77
C ARG A 46 1.69 -5.06 1.63
N LEU A 47 1.32 -3.88 1.15
CA LEU A 47 1.51 -2.60 1.86
C LEU A 47 0.70 -2.55 3.16
N ASN A 48 -0.55 -3.06 3.15
CA ASN A 48 -1.37 -3.17 4.35
C ASN A 48 -0.69 -4.01 5.45
N GLY A 49 0.02 -5.08 5.06
CA GLY A 49 0.73 -5.95 6.00
C GLY A 49 1.95 -5.32 6.69
N ILE A 50 2.43 -4.15 6.24
CA ILE A 50 3.63 -3.49 6.80
C ILE A 50 3.31 -2.14 7.45
N GLN A 51 2.08 -1.66 7.31
CA GLN A 51 1.66 -0.33 7.71
C GLN A 51 1.83 -0.08 9.22
N GLU A 52 1.43 -1.05 10.05
CA GLU A 52 1.53 -0.96 11.51
C GLU A 52 2.99 -0.88 11.97
N ALA A 53 3.82 -1.84 11.54
CA ALA A 53 5.25 -1.87 11.90
C ALA A 53 5.99 -0.62 11.39
N LEU A 54 5.63 -0.10 10.22
CA LEU A 54 6.20 1.15 9.73
C LEU A 54 5.76 2.35 10.59
N GLY A 55 4.50 2.37 11.01
CA GLY A 55 3.99 3.38 11.92
C GLY A 55 4.69 3.37 13.27
N ASP A 56 5.01 2.19 13.81
CA ASP A 56 5.80 2.05 15.03
C ASP A 56 7.23 2.59 14.86
N GLN A 57 7.87 2.34 13.71
CA GLN A 57 9.22 2.84 13.43
C GLN A 57 9.26 4.37 13.26
N ILE A 58 8.23 4.95 12.65
CA ILE A 58 8.14 6.39 12.39
C ILE A 58 7.59 7.14 13.62
N GLY A 59 6.83 6.47 14.49
CA GLY A 59 6.15 7.05 15.65
C GLY A 59 4.76 7.62 15.37
N TYR A 60 4.16 7.31 14.21
CA TYR A 60 2.89 7.84 13.74
C TYR A 60 2.08 6.75 13.04
N PRO A 61 0.74 6.72 13.17
CA PRO A 61 -0.07 5.84 12.34
C PRO A 61 0.10 6.26 10.88
N ILE A 62 0.54 5.35 10.02
CA ILE A 62 0.70 5.58 8.59
C ILE A 62 -0.48 4.94 7.87
N ALA A 63 -0.97 5.54 6.80
CA ALA A 63 -1.77 4.90 5.77
C ALA A 63 -0.85 4.63 4.57
N LEU A 64 -0.81 3.39 4.08
CA LEU A 64 -0.05 2.99 2.91
C LEU A 64 -0.99 2.49 1.83
N PHE A 65 -0.79 2.95 0.59
CA PHE A 65 -1.53 2.45 -0.56
C PHE A 65 -0.72 2.67 -1.83
N SER A 66 -1.19 2.06 -2.91
CA SER A 66 -0.63 2.20 -4.25
C SER A 66 -1.72 2.44 -5.26
N TRP A 67 -1.39 3.23 -6.27
CA TRP A 67 -2.29 3.62 -7.33
C TRP A 67 -1.49 3.91 -8.61
N TYR A 68 -2.19 3.93 -9.74
CA TYR A 68 -1.58 4.19 -11.05
C TYR A 68 -2.09 5.51 -11.62
N ASP A 69 -1.15 6.37 -12.00
CA ASP A 69 -1.38 7.62 -12.71
C ASP A 69 -1.33 7.37 -14.22
N TRP A 70 -2.49 7.46 -14.87
CA TRP A 70 -2.63 7.26 -16.31
C TRP A 70 -1.98 8.36 -17.14
N GLU A 71 -1.96 9.60 -16.64
CA GLU A 71 -1.40 10.74 -17.36
C GLU A 71 0.12 10.69 -17.35
N GLN A 72 0.70 10.30 -16.21
CA GLN A 72 2.15 10.22 -16.04
C GLN A 72 2.73 8.84 -16.38
N ASN A 73 1.88 7.83 -16.56
CA ASN A 73 2.26 6.43 -16.73
C ASN A 73 3.18 5.95 -15.58
N ARG A 74 2.73 6.15 -14.34
CA ARG A 74 3.49 5.86 -13.12
C ARG A 74 2.66 5.14 -12.08
N ILE A 75 3.28 4.18 -11.39
CA ILE A 75 2.73 3.55 -10.20
C ILE A 75 3.29 4.27 -8.99
N PHE A 76 2.39 4.83 -8.17
CA PHE A 76 2.75 5.45 -6.91
C PHE A 76 2.59 4.44 -5.78
N ILE A 77 3.59 4.37 -4.90
CA ILE A 77 3.48 3.80 -3.56
C ILE A 77 3.47 4.98 -2.61
N GLU A 78 2.31 5.25 -2.02
CA GLU A 78 2.08 6.45 -1.23
C GLU A 78 1.85 6.12 0.25
N GLY A 79 2.53 6.87 1.11
CA GLY A 79 2.30 6.87 2.53
C GLY A 79 1.85 8.23 3.04
N ARG A 80 0.97 8.24 4.03
CA ARG A 80 0.57 9.47 4.74
C ARG A 80 0.48 9.19 6.23
N ASN A 81 0.97 10.06 7.10
CA ASN A 81 0.60 9.93 8.51
C ASN A 81 -0.87 10.32 8.70
N GLN A 82 -1.65 9.45 9.35
CA GLN A 82 -3.10 9.63 9.54
C GLN A 82 -3.43 10.59 10.69
N SER A 83 -2.48 10.75 11.61
CA SER A 83 -2.58 11.69 12.72
C SER A 83 -1.36 12.61 12.69
N PRO A 84 -1.55 13.92 12.90
CA PRO A 84 -0.45 14.84 13.11
C PRO A 84 0.16 14.69 14.51
N GLN A 85 -0.51 13.94 15.41
CA GLN A 85 -0.02 13.60 16.74
C GLN A 85 0.69 12.25 16.72
N PRO A 86 1.84 12.13 17.40
CA PRO A 86 2.54 10.86 17.54
C PRO A 86 1.70 9.87 18.33
N ARG A 87 1.97 8.59 18.14
CA ARG A 87 1.38 7.52 18.95
C ARG A 87 1.82 7.66 20.41
N GLU A 88 0.86 7.73 21.35
CA GLU A 88 1.13 7.87 22.78
C GLU A 88 1.95 6.69 23.35
N ASP A 89 1.78 5.51 22.76
CA ASP A 89 2.52 4.30 23.13
C ASP A 89 3.94 4.25 22.51
N VAL A 90 4.23 5.12 21.55
CA VAL A 90 5.53 5.23 20.86
C VAL A 90 6.20 6.57 21.22
N LEU A 91 6.29 6.85 22.52
CA LEU A 91 6.82 8.10 23.08
C LEU A 91 8.33 8.34 22.88
N LEU A 92 9.07 7.39 22.29
CA LEU A 92 10.53 7.38 22.41
C LEU A 92 11.28 8.21 21.36
N PHE A 93 10.73 8.51 20.18
CA PHE A 93 11.48 9.29 19.17
C PHE A 93 10.57 10.10 18.25
N LYS A 94 10.42 11.42 18.52
CA LYS A 94 10.02 12.36 17.46
C LYS A 94 11.14 12.44 16.43
N LEU A 95 10.98 11.72 15.32
CA LEU A 95 11.87 11.87 14.17
C LEU A 95 11.56 13.20 13.48
N ASN A 96 12.60 13.93 13.09
CA ASN A 96 12.39 15.03 12.15
C ASN A 96 11.93 14.47 10.79
N ALA A 97 11.28 15.32 9.99
CA ALA A 97 10.71 14.92 8.70
C ALA A 97 11.69 14.17 7.79
N ARG A 98 12.96 14.61 7.72
CA ARG A 98 13.97 13.95 6.88
C ARG A 98 14.29 12.53 7.35
N LYS A 99 14.38 12.31 8.66
CA LYS A 99 14.57 10.96 9.24
C LYS A 99 13.34 10.09 9.03
N ALA A 100 12.14 10.63 9.23
CA ALA A 100 10.88 9.93 8.97
C ALA A 100 10.80 9.48 7.50
N CYS A 101 11.13 10.36 6.55
CA CYS A 101 11.19 10.01 5.13
C CYS A 101 12.26 8.94 4.83
N GLY A 102 13.45 9.05 5.43
CA GLY A 102 14.49 8.02 5.29
C GLY A 102 14.04 6.64 5.77
N VAL A 103 13.41 6.56 6.94
CA VAL A 103 12.82 5.32 7.49
C VAL A 103 11.73 4.80 6.56
N PHE A 104 10.81 5.67 6.11
CA PHE A 104 9.75 5.32 5.18
C PHE A 104 10.27 4.66 3.90
N PHE A 105 11.17 5.33 3.19
CA PHE A 105 11.72 4.81 1.93
C PHE A 105 12.50 3.53 2.16
N ALA A 106 13.30 3.45 3.23
CA ALA A 106 14.02 2.25 3.58
C ALA A 106 13.09 1.05 3.80
N SER A 107 12.00 1.23 4.54
CA SER A 107 11.05 0.17 4.86
C SER A 107 10.23 -0.27 3.64
N VAL A 108 9.77 0.67 2.80
CA VAL A 108 9.10 0.33 1.53
C VAL A 108 10.04 -0.45 0.61
N ARG A 109 11.28 0.03 0.45
CA ARG A 109 12.31 -0.63 -0.37
C ARG A 109 12.63 -2.03 0.16
N TYR A 110 12.87 -2.17 1.46
CA TYR A 110 13.14 -3.47 2.09
C TYR A 110 12.01 -4.46 1.81
N ASN A 111 10.74 -4.03 1.95
CA ASN A 111 9.58 -4.87 1.68
C ASN A 111 9.34 -5.16 0.19
N ALA A 112 9.87 -4.33 -0.70
CA ALA A 112 9.94 -4.57 -2.14
C ALA A 112 11.08 -5.53 -2.55
N GLY A 113 11.87 -6.03 -1.58
CA GLY A 113 13.01 -6.92 -1.82
C GLY A 113 14.31 -6.17 -2.14
N MET A 114 14.38 -4.86 -1.87
CA MET A 114 15.56 -4.04 -2.14
C MET A 114 16.52 -4.01 -0.95
N ARG A 115 17.83 -4.05 -1.22
CA ARG A 115 18.85 -3.78 -0.19
C ARG A 115 18.96 -2.28 0.09
N TYR A 116 19.29 -1.95 1.34
CA TYR A 116 19.38 -0.59 1.90
C TYR A 116 20.38 0.36 1.18
N VAL A 117 21.26 -0.15 0.31
CA VAL A 117 22.44 0.56 -0.24
C VAL A 117 22.36 0.89 -1.74
N GLY A 118 21.20 0.78 -2.38
CA GLY A 118 20.92 1.43 -3.67
C GLY A 118 21.60 0.86 -4.91
N LYS A 119 22.30 -0.27 -4.79
CA LYS A 119 22.65 -1.11 -5.94
C LYS A 119 21.90 -2.42 -5.83
N ASN A 120 21.17 -2.75 -6.90
CA ASN A 120 20.33 -3.94 -7.05
C ASN A 120 21.06 -5.23 -6.69
N LEU A 121 20.28 -6.28 -6.43
CA LEU A 121 20.27 -7.53 -7.20
C LEU A 121 19.26 -8.47 -6.52
N MET A 122 18.12 -8.76 -7.14
CA MET A 122 17.96 -10.06 -7.83
C MET A 122 19.04 -11.02 -7.35
N LEU A 123 18.75 -11.76 -6.29
CA LEU A 123 19.55 -12.95 -6.03
C LEU A 123 19.54 -13.76 -7.33
N PRO A 124 20.63 -14.44 -7.72
CA PRO A 124 20.69 -15.21 -8.96
C PRO A 124 19.51 -16.18 -9.16
N ASP A 125 18.83 -16.53 -8.07
CA ASP A 125 17.70 -17.46 -8.03
C ASP A 125 16.34 -16.80 -7.73
N ASP A 126 16.29 -15.49 -7.44
CA ASP A 126 15.08 -14.83 -6.92
C ASP A 126 14.61 -13.71 -7.87
N LYS A 127 13.61 -14.09 -8.65
CA LYS A 127 13.08 -13.45 -9.85
C LYS A 127 12.37 -12.14 -9.47
N ALA A 128 12.70 -11.03 -10.13
CA ALA A 128 12.08 -9.70 -10.08
C ALA A 128 11.86 -9.02 -8.70
N SER A 129 11.70 -7.69 -8.69
CA SER A 129 11.25 -6.96 -7.49
C SER A 129 9.98 -7.63 -6.97
N ILE A 130 9.84 -7.82 -5.66
CA ILE A 130 8.61 -8.39 -5.08
C ILE A 130 7.39 -7.58 -5.54
N MET A 131 7.53 -6.27 -5.77
CA MET A 131 6.46 -5.42 -6.30
C MET A 131 6.16 -5.68 -7.78
N ALA A 132 7.19 -5.95 -8.58
CA ALA A 132 7.04 -6.27 -9.99
C ALA A 132 6.47 -7.70 -10.22
N ASN A 133 6.84 -8.64 -9.37
CA ASN A 133 6.27 -10.00 -9.36
C ASN A 133 4.77 -10.04 -9.11
N GLN A 134 4.19 -9.00 -8.52
CA GLN A 134 2.76 -8.95 -8.29
C GLN A 134 1.96 -8.94 -9.60
N PHE A 135 2.60 -8.53 -10.71
CA PHE A 135 2.04 -8.53 -12.07
C PHE A 135 2.28 -9.85 -12.84
N GLY A 136 3.00 -10.81 -12.25
CA GLY A 136 3.28 -12.10 -12.88
C GLY A 136 2.04 -12.97 -13.07
N HIS A 137 2.01 -13.72 -14.16
CA HIS A 137 0.99 -14.72 -14.50
C HIS A 137 1.63 -16.11 -14.71
N ASP A 138 0.79 -17.14 -14.86
CA ASP A 138 1.27 -18.49 -15.12
C ASP A 138 2.06 -18.57 -16.43
N GLY A 139 3.21 -19.24 -16.42
CA GLY A 139 4.16 -19.27 -17.53
C GLY A 139 5.13 -18.09 -17.64
N TYR A 140 5.08 -17.10 -16.74
CA TYR A 140 6.10 -16.05 -16.68
C TYR A 140 7.48 -16.63 -16.37
N THR A 141 8.47 -16.34 -17.21
CA THR A 141 9.87 -16.79 -17.04
C THR A 141 10.84 -15.64 -17.25
N THR A 142 11.97 -15.68 -16.55
CA THR A 142 13.03 -14.66 -16.64
C THR A 142 13.64 -14.57 -18.03
N SER A 143 13.57 -15.64 -18.83
CA SER A 143 14.03 -15.65 -20.22
C SER A 143 13.19 -14.77 -21.16
N THR A 144 12.00 -14.34 -20.72
CA THR A 144 11.11 -13.45 -21.48
C THR A 144 11.15 -11.99 -20.99
N GLU A 145 11.96 -11.70 -19.97
CA GLU A 145 12.12 -10.34 -19.45
C GLU A 145 12.89 -9.45 -20.43
N PRO A 146 12.44 -8.21 -20.67
CA PRO A 146 13.22 -7.23 -21.42
C PRO A 146 14.58 -6.98 -20.74
N THR A 147 15.65 -6.85 -21.52
CA THR A 147 17.00 -6.62 -20.99
C THR A 147 17.14 -5.31 -20.22
N ASP A 148 16.24 -4.34 -20.44
CA ASP A 148 16.19 -3.04 -19.75
C ASP A 148 15.12 -2.97 -18.65
N TYR A 149 14.52 -4.10 -18.28
CA TYR A 149 13.35 -4.19 -17.38
C TYR A 149 13.53 -3.46 -16.05
N ALA A 150 14.69 -3.62 -15.38
CA ALA A 150 14.97 -2.95 -14.11
C ALA A 150 14.96 -1.41 -14.25
N ALA A 151 15.56 -0.87 -15.31
CA ALA A 151 15.55 0.56 -15.58
C ALA A 151 14.16 1.07 -16.00
N ARG A 152 13.30 0.20 -16.54
CA ARG A 152 11.90 0.53 -16.82
C ARG A 152 11.05 0.55 -15.54
N ILE A 153 11.25 -0.42 -14.64
CA ILE A 153 10.59 -0.44 -13.32
C ILE A 153 10.92 0.83 -12.54
N ASP A 154 12.19 1.21 -12.45
CA ASP A 154 12.61 2.37 -11.67
C ASP A 154 11.99 3.69 -12.17
N ARG A 155 11.68 3.76 -13.46
CA ARG A 155 11.01 4.91 -14.08
C ARG A 155 9.50 4.95 -13.82
N ILE A 156 8.87 3.78 -13.63
CA ILE A 156 7.43 3.67 -13.46
C ILE A 156 7.05 3.76 -11.99
N PHE A 157 7.84 3.17 -11.08
CA PHE A 157 7.54 3.21 -9.65
C PHE A 157 8.10 4.44 -8.96
N VAL A 158 7.22 5.21 -8.33
CA VAL A 158 7.56 6.33 -7.47
C VAL A 158 7.06 6.04 -6.07
N ILE A 159 7.95 6.18 -5.08
CA ILE A 159 7.58 6.16 -3.68
C ILE A 159 7.36 7.60 -3.23
N ARG A 160 6.22 7.87 -2.59
CA ARG A 160 5.86 9.18 -2.04
C ARG A 160 5.46 9.06 -0.59
N PHE A 161 5.91 10.00 0.23
CA PHE A 161 5.52 10.09 1.63
C PHE A 161 5.10 11.51 1.97
N GLU A 162 3.86 11.66 2.44
CA GLU A 162 3.38 12.91 3.02
C GLU A 162 3.43 12.83 4.54
N TYR A 163 4.28 13.66 5.14
CA TYR A 163 4.48 13.72 6.57
C TYR A 163 4.04 15.08 7.09
N THR A 164 3.05 15.10 7.98
CA THR A 164 2.52 16.31 8.60
C THR A 164 2.93 16.37 10.07
N GLU A 165 3.56 17.48 10.46
CA GLU A 165 3.93 17.78 11.84
C GLU A 165 3.04 18.91 12.36
N GLU A 166 2.21 18.62 13.36
CA GLU A 166 1.56 19.69 14.13
C GLU A 166 2.56 20.31 15.09
N SER A 167 2.55 21.64 15.13
CA SER A 167 3.32 22.34 16.14
C SER A 167 2.57 22.28 17.47
N GLY A 168 3.26 21.86 18.54
CA GLY A 168 2.68 21.70 19.87
C GLY A 168 2.17 23.00 20.52
N ASN A 169 2.34 24.15 19.85
CA ASN A 169 1.75 25.43 20.25
C ASN A 169 0.57 25.77 19.33
N SER A 170 -0.58 26.10 19.92
CA SER A 170 -1.84 26.43 19.23
C SER A 170 -1.77 27.60 18.24
N GLU A 171 -0.68 28.38 18.26
CA GLU A 171 -0.46 29.55 17.39
C GLU A 171 0.43 29.27 16.19
N SER A 172 1.10 28.12 16.14
CA SER A 172 2.07 27.81 15.09
C SER A 172 1.45 26.93 14.01
N LYS A 173 1.51 27.43 12.76
CA LYS A 173 1.11 26.72 11.55
C LYS A 173 1.79 25.36 11.47
N GLY A 174 0.99 24.31 11.21
CA GLY A 174 1.51 22.98 10.94
C GLY A 174 2.40 22.97 9.70
N ARG A 175 3.29 21.97 9.62
CA ARG A 175 4.18 21.79 8.47
C ARG A 175 3.85 20.48 7.77
N LYS A 176 3.74 20.53 6.45
CA LYS A 176 3.62 19.35 5.60
C LYS A 176 4.94 19.17 4.86
N TYR A 177 5.45 17.95 4.87
CA TYR A 177 6.63 17.55 4.12
C TYR A 177 6.21 16.52 3.08
N ILE A 178 6.53 16.79 1.83
CA ILE A 178 6.32 15.85 0.73
C ILE A 178 7.69 15.31 0.34
N CYS A 179 7.88 14.02 0.54
CA CYS A 179 9.09 13.31 0.19
C CYS A 179 8.81 12.41 -1.01
N GLU A 180 9.69 12.42 -2.01
CA GLU A 180 9.56 11.56 -3.18
C GLU A 180 10.89 10.89 -3.52
N ALA A 181 10.81 9.66 -4.00
CA ALA A 181 11.96 8.88 -4.40
C ALA A 181 11.59 7.84 -5.46
N PRO A 182 12.48 7.53 -6.41
CA PRO A 182 12.28 6.35 -7.24
C PRO A 182 12.50 5.07 -6.40
N LEU A 183 11.99 3.94 -6.88
CA LEU A 183 12.00 2.68 -6.15
C LEU A 183 13.43 2.12 -5.93
N LEU A 184 14.28 2.17 -6.97
CA LEU A 184 15.59 1.50 -6.96
C LEU A 184 16.75 2.40 -6.54
N ASP A 185 16.66 3.72 -6.70
CA ASP A 185 17.67 4.65 -6.16
C ASP A 185 17.64 4.66 -4.62
N THR A 186 18.68 5.18 -3.98
CA THR A 186 18.71 5.50 -2.54
C THR A 186 18.33 6.94 -2.23
N GLY A 187 18.51 7.86 -3.19
CA GLY A 187 18.17 9.26 -3.03
C GLY A 187 16.68 9.48 -2.79
N PHE A 188 16.35 10.59 -2.12
CA PHE A 188 15.00 11.12 -2.01
C PHE A 188 15.03 12.64 -1.90
N THR A 189 13.97 13.29 -2.38
CA THR A 189 13.74 14.73 -2.22
C THR A 189 12.85 14.98 -1.01
N VAL A 190 12.94 16.18 -0.43
CA VAL A 190 12.05 16.65 0.63
C VAL A 190 11.62 18.07 0.28
N LYS A 191 10.31 18.29 0.18
CA LYS A 191 9.70 19.60 -0.02
C LYS A 191 8.89 19.95 1.21
N GLU A 192 9.16 21.09 1.82
CA GLU A 192 8.39 21.63 2.94
C GLU A 192 7.30 22.58 2.42
N GLU A 193 6.10 22.43 2.95
CA GLU A 193 4.93 23.27 2.68
C GLU A 193 4.33 23.73 4.02
N THR A 194 4.13 25.03 4.18
CA THR A 194 3.46 25.59 5.36
C THR A 194 1.96 25.41 5.21
N LEU A 195 1.31 24.78 6.18
CA LEU A 195 -0.15 24.67 6.21
C LEU A 195 -0.73 26.02 6.65
N ASN A 196 -1.69 26.54 5.88
CA ASN A 196 -2.33 27.83 6.17
C ASN A 196 -3.50 27.68 7.13
#